data_AF-A0A1N7HT18-F1
#
_entry.id   AF-A0A1N7HT18-F1
#
_cell.length_a   1.000
_cell.length_b   1.000
_cell.length_c   1.000
_cell.angle_alpha   90.00
_cell.angle_beta   90.00
_cell.angle_gamma   90.00
#
_symmetry.space_group_name_H-M   'P 1'
#
loop_
_entity.id
_entity.type
_entity.pdbx_description
1 polymer ?
#
loop_
_entity_poly.entity_id
_entity_poly.type
_entity_poly.pdbx_seq_one_letter_code
_entity_poly.pdbx_strand_id
1 'polypeptide(L)'
;MMELSDFSARIIQLIPEEIINYVAENQSQLKLMFINLEVDALSIEQCSTVLLRLSSLDLVKDQRETGEMQFLYKELGLFFKKANKQGHVENCAGELSTNIFKNRLIAWLHHKHYTNARSHIGLFENYLEKLSLAITDGEEDYENDVLRDLHTYYEETSELLEEHGQQDFLQQFQELFDNNDLIERHKVLDCYQINKHQFTTEVVIIEEREKIYEPSVFTAALFEAKFLNYVKDHHRTIWYEILLGYDAQTIRKKIINFGQAHFDKTYEHLSANDIVKLYSYFNMRKHYFSTLYLLERFDLIHRYHNVNGRIKFIDIGCGPATSGIALVDHLNTKHAGVVSFDYFGVDFYNSMREEAEYMMNNDVYVNENSTFYMERLGHLNYDDLDDANSIFVNTCYLFASDSLDEEELARDVMNVRKAKEETPLYILYQNTTEVVKNEKYNSFKTYLGEFNVVFSAKCRIFYNTKRNSYNSPTLENVNFEILEIV
;
A
#
# COMPACT_ATOMS: atom_id res chain seq x y z
N MET A 1 -0.91 -22.09 -3.75
CA MET A 1 0.05 -21.32 -4.56
C MET A 1 0.49 -22.20 -5.71
N MET A 2 0.72 -21.67 -6.90
CA MET A 2 1.28 -22.45 -8.01
C MET A 2 2.78 -22.67 -7.72
N GLU A 3 3.26 -23.90 -7.90
CA GLU A 3 4.67 -24.23 -7.71
C GLU A 3 5.47 -23.95 -8.99
N LEU A 4 6.68 -23.40 -8.86
CA LEU A 4 7.55 -23.07 -10.01
C LEU A 4 7.90 -24.29 -10.84
N SER A 5 8.09 -25.46 -10.20
CA SER A 5 8.37 -26.72 -10.89
C SER A 5 7.23 -27.14 -11.81
N ASP A 6 5.99 -27.00 -11.34
CA ASP A 6 4.80 -27.37 -12.10
C ASP A 6 4.60 -26.39 -13.27
N PHE A 7 4.75 -25.09 -13.00
CA PHE A 7 4.72 -24.05 -14.02
C PHE A 7 5.77 -24.29 -15.12
N SER A 8 7.03 -24.46 -14.73
CA SER A 8 8.15 -24.68 -15.64
C SER A 8 7.94 -25.93 -16.49
N ALA A 9 7.60 -27.06 -15.86
CA ALA A 9 7.33 -28.31 -16.55
C ALA A 9 6.17 -28.21 -17.55
N ARG A 10 5.15 -27.42 -17.23
CA ARG A 10 4.02 -27.16 -18.11
C ARG A 10 4.41 -26.30 -19.31
N ILE A 11 5.02 -25.14 -19.10
CA ILE A 11 5.36 -24.18 -20.17
C ILE A 11 6.28 -24.80 -21.22
N ILE A 12 7.21 -25.68 -20.82
CA ILE A 12 8.15 -26.34 -21.74
C ILE A 12 7.41 -27.19 -22.80
N GLN A 13 6.20 -27.67 -22.50
CA GLN A 13 5.42 -28.54 -23.38
C GLN A 13 4.42 -27.80 -24.28
N LEU A 14 4.10 -26.54 -23.97
CA LEU A 14 3.04 -25.80 -24.63
C LEU A 14 3.53 -25.13 -25.93
N ILE A 15 2.60 -24.96 -26.88
CA ILE A 15 2.76 -24.07 -28.04
C ILE A 15 2.36 -22.63 -27.69
N PRO A 16 2.71 -21.61 -28.51
CA PRO A 16 2.46 -20.20 -28.17
C PRO A 16 1.01 -19.87 -27.75
N GLU A 17 0.01 -20.34 -28.51
CA GLU A 17 -1.41 -20.08 -28.20
C GLU A 17 -1.84 -20.70 -26.87
N GLU A 18 -1.32 -21.88 -26.54
CA GLU A 18 -1.60 -22.55 -25.28
C GLU A 18 -0.91 -21.84 -24.10
N ILE A 19 0.28 -21.27 -24.30
CA ILE A 19 0.96 -20.45 -23.29
C ILE A 19 0.14 -19.20 -22.99
N ILE A 20 -0.30 -18.48 -24.03
CA ILE A 20 -1.13 -17.28 -23.88
C ILE A 20 -2.39 -17.60 -23.07
N ASN A 21 -3.15 -18.63 -23.48
CA ASN A 21 -4.36 -19.02 -22.75
C ASN A 21 -4.07 -19.45 -21.31
N TYR A 22 -3.01 -20.23 -21.10
CA TYR A 22 -2.62 -20.68 -19.76
C TYR A 22 -2.25 -19.50 -18.84
N VAL A 23 -1.51 -18.52 -19.35
CA VAL A 23 -1.17 -17.31 -18.58
C VAL A 23 -2.41 -16.47 -18.31
N ALA A 24 -3.29 -16.25 -19.28
CA ALA A 24 -4.54 -15.51 -19.09
C ALA A 24 -5.42 -16.12 -17.99
N GLU A 25 -5.53 -17.46 -17.95
CA GLU A 25 -6.32 -18.17 -16.94
C GLU A 25 -5.68 -18.16 -15.54
N ASN A 26 -4.34 -17.97 -15.45
CA ASN A 26 -3.58 -18.16 -14.20
C ASN A 26 -2.79 -16.91 -13.79
N GLN A 27 -3.02 -15.75 -14.39
CA GLN A 27 -2.18 -14.56 -14.24
C GLN A 27 -1.95 -14.17 -12.77
N SER A 28 -3.00 -14.10 -11.96
CA SER A 28 -2.88 -13.76 -10.53
C SER A 28 -2.09 -14.80 -9.73
N GLN A 29 -2.23 -16.08 -10.05
CA GLN A 29 -1.49 -17.16 -9.39
C GLN A 29 0.00 -17.12 -9.79
N LEU A 30 0.27 -16.84 -11.06
CA LEU A 30 1.63 -16.67 -11.58
C LEU A 30 2.31 -15.46 -10.97
N LYS A 31 1.61 -14.32 -10.87
CA LYS A 31 2.13 -13.10 -10.23
C LYS A 31 2.49 -13.38 -8.78
N LEU A 32 1.59 -14.04 -8.04
CA LEU A 32 1.85 -14.43 -6.65
C LEU A 32 3.00 -15.42 -6.51
N MET A 33 3.14 -16.37 -7.44
CA MET A 33 4.28 -17.29 -7.51
C MET A 33 5.57 -16.49 -7.69
N PHE A 34 5.68 -15.65 -8.72
CA PHE A 34 6.87 -14.83 -9.01
C PHE A 34 7.28 -13.91 -7.85
N ILE A 35 6.31 -13.24 -7.22
CA ILE A 35 6.54 -12.40 -6.03
C ILE A 35 7.14 -13.21 -4.87
N ASN A 36 6.76 -14.48 -4.74
CA ASN A 36 7.24 -15.36 -3.68
C ASN A 36 8.46 -16.20 -4.04
N LEU A 37 9.01 -16.04 -5.25
CA LEU A 37 10.22 -16.79 -5.64
C LEU A 37 11.44 -16.29 -4.87
N GLU A 38 12.09 -17.23 -4.21
CA GLU A 38 13.38 -17.01 -3.60
C GLU A 38 14.49 -17.02 -4.67
N VAL A 39 15.51 -16.21 -4.45
CA VAL A 39 16.68 -16.16 -5.34
C VAL A 39 17.65 -17.27 -4.94
N ASP A 40 17.36 -18.48 -5.40
CA ASP A 40 18.21 -19.65 -5.19
C ASP A 40 18.61 -20.32 -6.52
N ALA A 41 19.55 -21.27 -6.46
CA ALA A 41 20.10 -21.92 -7.64
C ALA A 41 19.04 -22.70 -8.46
N LEU A 42 18.08 -23.34 -7.78
CA LEU A 42 17.03 -24.13 -8.42
C LEU A 42 16.02 -23.20 -9.12
N SER A 43 15.58 -22.15 -8.43
CA SER A 43 14.66 -21.15 -8.97
C SER A 43 15.27 -20.45 -10.20
N ILE A 44 16.56 -20.11 -10.14
CA ILE A 44 17.30 -19.56 -11.29
C ILE A 44 17.30 -20.54 -12.46
N GLU A 45 17.65 -21.81 -12.24
CA GLU A 45 17.68 -22.82 -13.31
C GLU A 45 16.31 -23.03 -13.97
N GLN A 46 15.24 -23.09 -13.17
CA GLN A 46 13.89 -23.29 -13.66
C GLN A 46 13.38 -22.09 -14.46
N CYS A 47 13.59 -20.86 -13.97
CA CYS A 47 13.26 -19.63 -14.69
C CYS A 47 14.09 -19.51 -15.98
N SER A 48 15.38 -19.87 -15.94
CA SER A 48 16.25 -19.86 -17.13
C SER A 48 15.74 -20.83 -18.19
N THR A 49 15.26 -22.00 -17.78
CA THR A 49 14.66 -22.98 -18.69
C THR A 49 13.39 -22.45 -19.34
N VAL A 50 12.53 -21.76 -18.57
CA VAL A 50 11.33 -21.09 -19.11
C VAL A 50 11.74 -20.02 -20.13
N LEU A 51 12.69 -19.14 -19.79
CA LEU A 51 13.13 -18.08 -20.70
C LEU A 51 13.73 -18.64 -22.00
N LEU A 52 14.56 -19.69 -21.90
CA LEU A 52 15.13 -20.38 -23.06
C LEU A 52 14.04 -20.99 -23.94
N ARG A 53 13.01 -21.59 -23.32
CA ARG A 53 11.86 -22.11 -24.05
C ARG A 53 11.15 -20.98 -24.79
N LEU A 54 10.80 -19.89 -24.12
CA LEU A 54 10.11 -18.74 -24.72
C LEU A 54 10.93 -18.17 -25.89
N SER A 55 12.25 -18.00 -25.70
CA SER A 55 13.16 -17.51 -26.74
C SER A 55 13.29 -18.45 -27.96
N SER A 56 13.04 -19.75 -27.76
CA SER A 56 13.06 -20.76 -28.83
C SER A 56 11.76 -20.82 -29.65
N LEU A 57 10.69 -20.18 -29.16
CA LEU A 57 9.43 -20.11 -29.88
C LEU A 57 9.57 -19.10 -31.02
N ASP A 58 9.22 -19.52 -32.23
CA ASP A 58 9.14 -18.61 -33.39
C ASP A 58 7.85 -17.78 -33.30
N LEU A 59 7.80 -16.89 -32.30
CA LEU A 59 6.64 -16.04 -32.02
C LEU A 59 6.51 -15.00 -33.12
N VAL A 60 5.38 -15.03 -33.82
CA VAL A 60 4.98 -13.91 -34.70
C VAL A 60 4.73 -12.66 -33.86
N LYS A 61 4.85 -11.48 -34.49
CA LYS A 61 4.72 -10.19 -33.81
C LYS A 61 3.48 -10.10 -32.92
N ASP A 62 2.31 -10.47 -33.45
CA ASP A 62 1.04 -10.41 -32.73
C ASP A 62 0.99 -11.29 -31.49
N GLN A 63 1.71 -12.43 -31.48
CA GLN A 63 1.82 -13.31 -30.31
C GLN A 63 2.80 -12.75 -29.28
N ARG A 64 3.90 -12.14 -29.74
CA ARG A 64 4.91 -11.55 -28.86
C ARG A 64 4.37 -10.35 -28.09
N GLU A 65 3.52 -9.55 -28.74
CA GLU A 65 2.96 -8.31 -28.20
C GLU A 65 1.69 -8.53 -27.35
N THR A 66 1.23 -9.77 -27.13
CA THR A 66 0.08 -9.99 -26.24
C THR A 66 0.43 -9.68 -24.79
N GLY A 67 -0.56 -9.21 -24.02
CA GLY A 67 -0.38 -8.86 -22.61
C GLY A 67 0.18 -10.02 -21.78
N GLU A 68 -0.17 -11.26 -22.11
CA GLU A 68 0.26 -12.48 -21.43
C GLU A 68 1.75 -12.78 -21.65
N MET A 69 2.24 -12.66 -22.89
CA MET A 69 3.67 -12.85 -23.18
C MET A 69 4.49 -11.71 -22.57
N GLN A 70 4.00 -10.47 -22.70
CA GLN A 70 4.62 -9.30 -22.07
C GLN A 70 4.69 -9.44 -20.54
N PHE A 71 3.63 -9.95 -19.92
CA PHE A 71 3.59 -10.29 -18.50
C PHE A 71 4.69 -11.30 -18.13
N LEU A 72 4.83 -12.42 -18.85
CA LEU A 72 5.88 -13.40 -18.55
C LEU A 72 7.29 -12.82 -18.66
N TYR A 73 7.59 -12.06 -19.72
CA TYR A 73 8.89 -11.41 -19.86
C TYR A 73 9.12 -10.35 -18.78
N LYS A 74 8.07 -9.63 -18.34
CA LYS A 74 8.13 -8.68 -17.22
C LYS A 74 8.53 -9.39 -15.93
N GLU A 75 7.78 -10.42 -15.52
CA GLU A 75 8.03 -11.13 -14.27
C GLU A 75 9.38 -11.86 -14.25
N LEU A 76 9.76 -12.51 -15.37
CA LEU A 76 11.09 -13.10 -15.51
C LEU A 76 12.20 -12.04 -15.46
N GLY A 77 12.00 -10.90 -16.12
CA GLY A 77 12.94 -9.78 -16.09
C GLY A 77 13.17 -9.24 -14.68
N LEU A 78 12.11 -9.05 -13.90
CA LEU A 78 12.17 -8.68 -12.49
C LEU A 78 12.93 -9.71 -11.65
N PHE A 79 12.57 -10.99 -11.78
CA PHE A 79 13.24 -12.08 -11.07
C PHE A 79 14.74 -12.11 -11.39
N PHE A 80 15.13 -12.00 -12.66
CA PHE A 80 16.54 -11.99 -13.05
C PHE A 80 17.30 -10.71 -12.68
N LYS A 81 16.62 -9.55 -12.60
CA LYS A 81 17.18 -8.31 -12.02
C LYS A 81 17.57 -8.57 -10.57
N LYS A 82 16.65 -9.11 -9.77
CA LYS A 82 16.87 -9.49 -8.36
C LYS A 82 17.98 -10.53 -8.21
N ALA A 83 18.04 -11.51 -9.11
CA ALA A 83 19.10 -12.52 -9.15
C ALA A 83 20.44 -12.04 -9.74
N ASN A 84 20.54 -10.76 -10.13
CA ASN A 84 21.69 -10.14 -10.78
C ASN A 84 22.21 -10.94 -12.00
N LYS A 85 21.30 -11.43 -12.85
CA LYS A 85 21.61 -12.20 -14.07
C LYS A 85 21.51 -11.34 -15.33
N GLN A 86 22.50 -10.47 -15.54
CA GLN A 86 22.53 -9.48 -16.63
C GLN A 86 22.10 -10.03 -18.00
N GLY A 87 22.71 -11.14 -18.47
CA GLY A 87 22.36 -11.70 -19.79
C GLY A 87 20.92 -12.23 -19.90
N HIS A 88 20.30 -12.64 -18.80
CA HIS A 88 18.89 -13.02 -18.80
C HIS A 88 17.97 -11.80 -18.82
N VAL A 89 18.33 -10.76 -18.05
CA VAL A 89 17.62 -9.47 -18.08
C VAL A 89 17.68 -8.84 -19.48
N GLU A 90 18.83 -8.89 -20.14
CA GLU A 90 19.01 -8.40 -21.52
C GLU A 90 18.10 -9.14 -22.50
N ASN A 91 18.00 -10.48 -22.38
CA ASN A 91 17.09 -11.28 -23.19
C ASN A 91 15.61 -10.87 -22.95
N CYS A 92 15.17 -10.78 -21.70
CA CYS A 92 13.81 -10.31 -21.39
C CYS A 92 13.54 -8.90 -21.92
N ALA A 93 14.47 -7.95 -21.74
CA ALA A 93 14.32 -6.57 -22.22
C ALA A 93 14.26 -6.49 -23.75
N GLY A 94 14.97 -7.37 -24.46
CA GLY A 94 14.91 -7.50 -25.92
C GLY A 94 13.52 -7.86 -26.42
N GLU A 95 12.81 -8.73 -25.68
CA GLU A 95 11.50 -9.27 -26.05
C GLU A 95 10.30 -8.40 -25.60
N LEU A 96 10.51 -7.52 -24.62
CA LEU A 96 9.49 -6.56 -24.21
C LEU A 96 9.21 -5.53 -25.31
N SER A 97 7.93 -5.19 -25.45
CA SER A 97 7.46 -4.03 -26.19
C SER A 97 8.05 -2.75 -25.57
N THR A 98 8.12 -1.66 -26.35
CA THR A 98 8.59 -0.39 -25.84
C THR A 98 7.61 0.14 -24.80
N ASN A 99 7.97 -0.03 -23.53
CA ASN A 99 7.23 0.45 -22.37
C ASN A 99 8.22 0.90 -21.29
N ILE A 100 7.67 1.50 -20.24
CA ILE A 100 8.44 2.01 -19.11
C ILE A 100 9.30 0.92 -18.47
N PHE A 101 8.74 -0.27 -18.26
CA PHE A 101 9.44 -1.38 -17.63
C PHE A 101 10.69 -1.81 -18.41
N LYS A 102 10.60 -1.91 -19.75
CA LYS A 102 11.75 -2.17 -20.62
C LYS A 102 12.82 -1.09 -20.46
N ASN A 103 12.43 0.19 -20.43
CA ASN A 103 13.37 1.29 -20.27
C ASN A 103 14.07 1.25 -18.90
N ARG A 104 13.36 0.86 -17.83
CA ARG A 104 13.96 0.64 -16.49
C ARG A 104 14.98 -0.50 -16.50
N LEU A 105 14.65 -1.64 -17.11
CA LEU A 105 15.60 -2.76 -17.25
C LEU A 105 16.84 -2.38 -18.05
N ILE A 106 16.67 -1.62 -19.14
CA ILE A 106 17.78 -1.12 -19.96
C ILE A 106 18.65 -0.15 -19.16
N ALA A 107 18.06 0.78 -18.40
CA ALA A 107 18.79 1.70 -17.54
C ALA A 107 19.57 0.95 -16.44
N TRP A 108 18.96 -0.09 -15.86
CA TRP A 108 19.62 -0.97 -14.89
C TRP A 108 20.82 -1.71 -15.51
N LEU A 109 20.63 -2.37 -16.67
CA LEU A 109 21.71 -3.05 -17.40
C LEU A 109 22.88 -2.10 -17.70
N HIS A 110 22.55 -0.87 -18.09
CA HIS A 110 23.54 0.12 -18.47
C HIS A 110 24.51 0.44 -17.33
N HIS A 111 24.02 0.73 -16.12
CA HIS A 111 24.91 1.02 -15.00
C HIS A 111 25.58 -0.24 -14.44
N LYS A 112 24.97 -1.44 -14.54
CA LYS A 112 25.62 -2.70 -14.16
C LYS A 112 26.81 -3.08 -15.06
N HIS A 113 26.98 -2.41 -16.22
CA HIS A 113 28.18 -2.49 -17.05
C HIS A 113 29.29 -1.51 -16.63
N TYR A 114 29.05 -0.66 -15.65
CA TYR A 114 30.09 0.23 -15.12
C TYR A 114 31.01 -0.59 -14.21
N THR A 115 32.23 -0.82 -14.67
CA THR A 115 33.17 -1.77 -14.04
C THR A 115 34.15 -1.11 -13.09
N ASN A 116 34.18 0.22 -13.02
CA ASN A 116 35.10 0.98 -12.17
C ASN A 116 34.58 2.39 -11.87
N ALA A 117 35.15 3.05 -10.86
CA ALA A 117 34.79 4.41 -10.44
C ALA A 117 34.70 5.43 -11.58
N ARG A 118 35.64 5.38 -12.54
CA ARG A 118 35.66 6.32 -13.66
C ARG A 118 34.48 6.11 -14.60
N SER A 119 34.01 4.88 -14.79
CA SER A 119 32.79 4.64 -15.59
C SER A 119 31.55 5.21 -14.93
N HIS A 120 31.40 5.10 -13.60
CA HIS A 120 30.25 5.68 -12.89
C HIS A 120 30.18 7.20 -13.04
N ILE A 121 31.33 7.88 -13.07
CA ILE A 121 31.40 9.33 -13.26
C ILE A 121 31.24 9.71 -14.73
N GLY A 122 32.04 9.10 -15.62
CA GLY A 122 32.11 9.48 -17.03
C GLY A 122 30.88 9.09 -17.86
N LEU A 123 30.08 8.13 -17.38
CA LEU A 123 28.86 7.65 -18.06
C LEU A 123 27.59 8.00 -17.28
N PHE A 124 27.67 8.80 -16.22
CA PHE A 124 26.50 9.18 -15.42
C PHE A 124 25.42 9.86 -16.27
N GLU A 125 25.81 10.80 -17.13
CA GLU A 125 24.87 11.49 -18.02
C GLU A 125 24.12 10.52 -18.95
N ASN A 126 24.83 9.54 -19.52
CA ASN A 126 24.19 8.51 -20.34
C ASN A 126 23.20 7.66 -19.53
N TYR A 127 23.46 7.42 -18.25
CA TYR A 127 22.51 6.74 -17.38
C TYR A 127 21.26 7.59 -17.14
N LEU A 128 21.40 8.90 -16.88
CA LEU A 128 20.26 9.82 -16.74
C LEU A 128 19.41 9.88 -18.01
N GLU A 129 20.03 9.87 -19.20
CA GLU A 129 19.30 9.81 -20.48
C GLU A 129 18.43 8.55 -20.59
N LYS A 130 18.99 7.39 -20.25
CA LYS A 130 18.24 6.11 -20.28
C LYS A 130 17.12 6.10 -19.25
N LEU A 131 17.40 6.60 -18.06
CA LEU A 131 16.46 6.63 -16.97
C LEU A 131 15.30 7.60 -17.22
N SER A 132 15.57 8.75 -17.87
CA SER A 132 14.54 9.72 -18.25
C SER A 132 13.50 9.15 -19.22
N LEU A 133 13.88 8.17 -20.06
CA LEU A 133 12.94 7.46 -20.94
C LEU A 133 11.99 6.51 -20.20
N ALA A 134 12.25 6.25 -18.91
CA ALA A 134 11.48 5.35 -18.08
C ALA A 134 10.44 6.06 -17.19
N ILE A 135 10.34 7.40 -17.23
CA ILE A 135 9.46 8.14 -16.32
C ILE A 135 7.98 7.96 -16.69
N THR A 136 7.65 8.16 -17.96
CA THR A 136 6.28 8.06 -18.46
C THR A 136 6.28 7.65 -19.93
N ASP A 137 5.25 6.92 -20.34
CA ASP A 137 4.92 6.61 -21.74
C ASP A 137 3.76 7.46 -22.27
N GLY A 138 3.25 8.39 -21.45
CA GLY A 138 2.12 9.27 -21.75
C GLY A 138 0.78 8.78 -21.21
N GLU A 139 0.69 7.54 -20.70
CA GLU A 139 -0.50 6.99 -20.05
C GLU A 139 -0.27 6.74 -18.56
N GLU A 140 0.88 6.17 -18.20
CA GLU A 140 1.24 5.84 -16.82
C GLU A 140 2.41 6.70 -16.32
N ASP A 141 2.39 7.01 -15.01
CA ASP A 141 3.45 7.75 -14.32
C ASP A 141 4.19 6.79 -13.38
N TYR A 142 5.47 6.58 -13.67
CA TYR A 142 6.38 5.76 -12.86
C TYR A 142 7.54 6.60 -12.33
N GLU A 143 7.36 7.92 -12.25
CA GLU A 143 8.39 8.84 -11.78
C GLU A 143 8.97 8.40 -10.44
N ASN A 144 8.14 8.03 -9.46
CA ASN A 144 8.63 7.62 -8.15
C ASN A 144 9.48 6.33 -8.18
N ASP A 145 9.06 5.35 -8.98
CA ASP A 145 9.79 4.10 -9.20
C ASP A 145 11.16 4.36 -9.85
N VAL A 146 11.21 5.29 -10.80
CA VAL A 146 12.44 5.74 -11.47
C VAL A 146 13.36 6.49 -10.51
N LEU A 147 12.80 7.37 -9.68
CA LEU A 147 13.56 8.09 -8.66
C LEU A 147 14.16 7.13 -7.63
N ARG A 148 13.47 6.03 -7.34
CA ARG A 148 13.97 4.96 -6.47
C ARG A 148 15.12 4.19 -7.10
N ASP A 149 15.01 3.80 -8.39
CA ASP A 149 16.13 3.19 -9.12
C ASP A 149 17.37 4.11 -9.13
N LEU A 150 17.18 5.44 -9.26
CA LEU A 150 18.27 6.42 -9.17
C LEU A 150 18.88 6.50 -7.76
N HIS A 151 18.05 6.42 -6.72
CA HIS A 151 18.51 6.39 -5.33
C HIS A 151 19.33 5.13 -5.04
N THR A 152 18.83 3.96 -5.46
CA THR A 152 19.56 2.69 -5.31
C THR A 152 20.91 2.74 -6.04
N TYR A 153 20.96 3.31 -7.24
CA TYR A 153 22.23 3.53 -7.94
C TYR A 153 23.20 4.44 -7.15
N TYR A 154 22.68 5.50 -6.54
CA TYR A 154 23.46 6.40 -5.67
C TYR A 154 24.03 5.65 -4.46
N GLU A 155 23.20 4.87 -3.75
CA GLU A 155 23.61 4.13 -2.55
C GLU A 155 24.61 3.02 -2.87
N GLU A 156 24.29 2.12 -3.79
CA GLU A 156 25.15 1.01 -4.19
C GLU A 156 26.53 1.49 -4.68
N THR A 157 26.55 2.57 -5.48
CA THR A 157 27.80 3.12 -6.01
C THR A 157 28.59 3.83 -4.91
N SER A 158 27.92 4.55 -4.01
CA SER A 158 28.59 5.23 -2.90
C SER A 158 29.25 4.22 -1.95
N GLU A 159 28.52 3.18 -1.56
CA GLU A 159 29.02 2.08 -0.72
C GLU A 159 30.20 1.38 -1.39
N LEU A 160 30.07 1.02 -2.68
CA LEU A 160 31.16 0.40 -3.44
C LEU A 160 32.45 1.25 -3.43
N LEU A 161 32.34 2.56 -3.66
CA LEU A 161 33.50 3.46 -3.69
C LEU A 161 34.11 3.65 -2.30
N GLU A 162 33.27 3.68 -1.25
CA GLU A 162 33.71 3.77 0.13
C GLU A 162 34.47 2.51 0.56
N GLU A 163 33.93 1.31 0.28
CA GLU A 163 34.56 0.02 0.57
C GLU A 163 35.93 -0.13 -0.10
N HIS A 164 36.08 0.40 -1.31
CA HIS A 164 37.34 0.38 -2.05
C HIS A 164 38.30 1.52 -1.67
N GLY A 165 37.94 2.37 -0.70
CA GLY A 165 38.75 3.49 -0.23
C GLY A 165 38.96 4.60 -1.27
N GLN A 166 38.05 4.73 -2.23
CA GLN A 166 38.15 5.65 -3.38
C GLN A 166 37.52 7.01 -3.09
N GLN A 167 37.91 7.65 -1.99
CA GLN A 167 37.27 8.87 -1.46
C GLN A 167 37.19 10.03 -2.48
N ASP A 168 38.25 10.27 -3.26
CA ASP A 168 38.24 11.31 -4.30
C ASP A 168 37.20 11.05 -5.39
N PHE A 169 36.96 9.77 -5.74
CA PHE A 169 35.94 9.38 -6.71
C PHE A 169 34.55 9.38 -6.11
N LEU A 170 34.40 9.01 -4.83
CA LEU A 170 33.14 9.11 -4.10
C LEU A 170 32.65 10.57 -4.08
N GLN A 171 33.52 11.51 -3.73
CA GLN A 171 33.17 12.93 -3.73
C GLN A 171 32.78 13.40 -5.15
N GLN A 172 33.57 13.07 -6.16
CA GLN A 172 33.25 13.42 -7.55
C GLN A 172 31.91 12.82 -8.01
N PHE A 173 31.60 11.58 -7.62
CA PHE A 173 30.36 10.92 -7.95
C PHE A 173 29.15 11.63 -7.29
N GLN A 174 29.25 11.94 -6.00
CA GLN A 174 28.19 12.66 -5.26
C GLN A 174 27.95 14.06 -5.84
N GLU A 175 29.01 14.78 -6.21
CA GLU A 175 28.93 16.11 -6.84
C GLU A 175 28.16 16.09 -8.18
N LEU A 176 28.06 14.94 -8.87
CA LEU A 176 27.26 14.84 -10.11
C LEU A 176 25.76 15.01 -9.85
N PHE A 177 25.28 14.58 -8.68
CA PHE A 177 23.87 14.68 -8.34
C PHE A 177 23.45 16.13 -8.07
N ASP A 178 24.39 16.96 -7.61
CA ASP A 178 24.18 18.37 -7.29
C ASP A 178 24.68 19.32 -8.41
N ASN A 179 25.01 18.77 -9.58
CA ASN A 179 25.54 19.54 -10.70
C ASN A 179 24.42 20.29 -11.45
N ASN A 180 24.42 21.62 -11.38
CA ASN A 180 23.39 22.48 -12.00
C ASN A 180 23.25 22.26 -13.53
N ASP A 181 24.35 22.06 -14.26
CA ASP A 181 24.29 21.84 -15.72
C ASP A 181 23.64 20.49 -16.06
N LEU A 182 23.79 19.48 -15.20
CA LEU A 182 23.08 18.20 -15.35
C LEU A 182 21.61 18.32 -14.95
N ILE A 183 21.30 19.02 -13.86
CA ILE A 183 19.93 19.26 -13.39
C ILE A 183 19.11 19.99 -14.46
N GLU A 184 19.66 21.04 -15.07
CA GLU A 184 18.98 21.80 -16.13
C GLU A 184 18.72 20.95 -17.39
N ARG A 185 19.61 20.00 -17.71
CA ARG A 185 19.50 19.13 -18.89
C ARG A 185 18.63 17.90 -18.67
N HIS A 186 18.61 17.37 -17.44
CA HIS A 186 17.97 16.09 -17.09
C HIS A 186 16.98 16.30 -15.94
N LYS A 187 15.70 16.53 -16.30
CA LYS A 187 14.62 16.77 -15.32
C LYS A 187 14.50 15.68 -14.25
N VAL A 188 14.83 14.43 -14.58
CA VAL A 188 14.82 13.33 -13.60
C VAL A 188 15.70 13.63 -12.38
N LEU A 189 16.82 14.33 -12.57
CA LEU A 189 17.73 14.69 -11.50
C LEU A 189 17.19 15.86 -10.67
N ASP A 190 16.50 16.82 -11.29
CA ASP A 190 15.76 17.87 -10.57
C ASP A 190 14.66 17.27 -9.69
N CYS A 191 13.82 16.39 -10.25
CA CYS A 191 12.80 15.66 -9.51
C CYS A 191 13.42 14.84 -8.36
N TYR A 192 14.56 14.18 -8.60
CA TYR A 192 15.28 13.46 -7.57
C TYR A 192 15.72 14.37 -6.42
N GLN A 193 16.29 15.55 -6.72
CA GLN A 193 16.75 16.47 -5.68
C GLN A 193 15.62 16.98 -4.79
N ILE A 194 14.44 17.24 -5.37
CA ILE A 194 13.25 17.65 -4.63
C ILE A 194 12.76 16.51 -3.72
N ASN A 195 12.80 15.27 -4.20
CA ASN A 195 12.16 14.14 -3.53
C ASN A 195 13.11 13.23 -2.73
N LYS A 196 14.44 13.35 -2.87
CA LYS A 196 15.42 12.39 -2.29
C LYS A 196 15.25 12.14 -0.80
N HIS A 197 14.75 13.13 -0.06
CA HIS A 197 14.48 13.02 1.36
C HIS A 197 13.45 11.92 1.69
N GLN A 198 12.52 11.59 0.77
CA GLN A 198 11.53 10.54 1.00
C GLN A 198 12.14 9.14 1.15
N PHE A 199 13.33 8.92 0.58
CA PHE A 199 14.03 7.65 0.62
C PHE A 199 14.90 7.51 1.89
N THR A 200 15.19 8.62 2.56
CA THR A 200 16.03 8.66 3.78
C THR A 200 15.28 9.22 4.99
N THR A 201 13.94 9.34 4.91
CA THR A 201 13.14 9.98 5.97
C THR A 201 13.15 9.13 7.24
N GLU A 202 13.72 9.68 8.31
CA GLU A 202 13.55 9.12 9.65
C GLU A 202 12.11 9.27 10.13
N VAL A 203 11.59 8.21 10.76
CA VAL A 203 10.28 8.28 11.41
C VAL A 203 10.38 9.15 12.67
N VAL A 204 9.59 10.23 12.70
CA VAL A 204 9.44 11.09 13.87
C VAL A 204 8.06 10.89 14.49
N ILE A 205 8.03 10.44 15.74
CA ILE A 205 6.80 10.36 16.53
C ILE A 205 6.60 11.69 17.27
N ILE A 206 5.53 12.40 16.95
CA ILE A 206 5.16 13.65 17.63
C ILE A 206 4.73 13.34 19.07
N GLU A 207 5.23 14.16 20.00
CA GLU A 207 4.88 14.08 21.42
C GLU A 207 3.37 14.29 21.63
N GLU A 208 2.84 13.55 22.59
CA GLU A 208 1.44 13.66 22.98
C GLU A 208 1.10 15.06 23.50
N ARG A 209 -0.04 15.59 23.09
CA ARG A 209 -0.60 16.86 23.58
C ARG A 209 -1.92 16.60 24.25
N GLU A 210 -2.18 17.28 25.36
CA GLU A 210 -3.51 17.29 25.97
C GLU A 210 -4.50 17.96 25.00
N LYS A 211 -5.32 17.13 24.36
CA LYS A 211 -6.30 17.53 23.36
C LYS A 211 -7.60 16.77 23.57
N ILE A 212 -8.71 17.51 23.55
CA ILE A 212 -10.03 16.91 23.39
C ILE A 212 -10.32 16.90 21.89
N TYR A 213 -10.43 15.71 21.32
CA TYR A 213 -10.71 15.54 19.90
C TYR A 213 -12.19 15.76 19.62
N GLU A 214 -12.49 16.50 18.56
CA GLU A 214 -13.85 16.69 18.05
C GLU A 214 -13.81 16.56 16.52
N PRO A 215 -14.92 16.20 15.85
CA PRO A 215 -14.92 16.11 14.40
C PRO A 215 -14.64 17.49 13.82
N SER A 216 -13.88 17.52 12.73
CA SER A 216 -13.70 18.75 11.95
C SER A 216 -15.04 19.23 11.36
N VAL A 217 -15.04 20.41 10.74
CA VAL A 217 -16.23 20.90 10.01
C VAL A 217 -16.63 19.93 8.90
N PHE A 218 -15.65 19.42 8.16
CA PHE A 218 -15.85 18.42 7.11
C PHE A 218 -16.47 17.13 7.67
N THR A 219 -15.81 16.51 8.65
CA THR A 219 -16.26 15.21 9.19
C THR A 219 -17.61 15.32 9.87
N ALA A 220 -17.88 16.42 10.59
CA ALA A 220 -19.18 16.67 11.19
C ALA A 220 -20.31 16.73 10.14
N ALA A 221 -20.07 17.45 9.03
CA ALA A 221 -21.03 17.55 7.94
C ALA A 221 -21.23 16.20 7.21
N LEU A 222 -20.13 15.48 6.96
CA LEU A 222 -20.17 14.15 6.36
C LEU A 222 -20.98 13.16 7.21
N PHE A 223 -20.69 13.08 8.50
CA PHE A 223 -21.42 12.19 9.42
C PHE A 223 -22.90 12.56 9.51
N GLU A 224 -23.21 13.87 9.54
CA GLU A 224 -24.59 14.35 9.56
C GLU A 224 -25.36 13.86 8.32
N ALA A 225 -24.79 14.07 7.13
CA ALA A 225 -25.39 13.70 5.86
C ALA A 225 -25.49 12.19 5.65
N LYS A 226 -24.43 11.44 5.98
CA LYS A 226 -24.30 10.03 5.57
C LYS A 226 -25.03 9.06 6.49
N PHE A 227 -25.11 9.34 7.80
CA PHE A 227 -25.80 8.41 8.72
C PHE A 227 -26.54 9.05 9.90
N LEU A 228 -26.16 10.23 10.41
CA LEU A 228 -26.89 10.78 11.57
C LEU A 228 -28.32 11.18 11.19
N ASN A 229 -28.52 11.85 10.05
CA ASN A 229 -29.87 12.19 9.59
C ASN A 229 -30.70 10.94 9.29
N TYR A 230 -30.09 9.92 8.67
CA TYR A 230 -30.74 8.63 8.47
C TYR A 230 -31.28 8.05 9.79
N VAL A 231 -30.45 8.03 10.84
CA VAL A 231 -30.85 7.52 12.15
C VAL A 231 -31.89 8.40 12.83
N LYS A 232 -31.72 9.73 12.80
CA LYS A 232 -32.63 10.71 13.43
C LYS A 232 -34.03 10.68 12.82
N ASP A 233 -34.09 10.65 11.49
CA ASP A 233 -35.33 10.84 10.72
C ASP A 233 -36.06 9.51 10.47
N HIS A 234 -35.46 8.37 10.85
CA HIS A 234 -36.08 7.08 10.72
C HIS A 234 -37.39 7.00 11.53
N HIS A 235 -38.48 6.51 10.91
CA HIS A 235 -39.83 6.48 11.50
C HIS A 235 -39.98 5.72 12.83
N ARG A 236 -39.00 4.88 13.19
CA ARG A 236 -38.94 4.13 14.47
C ARG A 236 -38.02 4.75 15.51
N THR A 237 -37.45 5.92 15.21
CA THR A 237 -36.57 6.64 16.13
C THR A 237 -37.39 7.57 17.02
N ILE A 238 -37.17 7.50 18.33
CA ILE A 238 -37.58 8.48 19.33
C ILE A 238 -36.29 9.13 19.83
N TRP A 239 -35.93 10.25 19.23
CA TRP A 239 -34.62 10.87 19.45
C TRP A 239 -34.46 11.39 20.89
N TYR A 240 -33.39 11.08 21.63
CA TYR A 240 -32.23 10.23 21.31
C TYR A 240 -32.24 8.87 22.03
N GLU A 241 -33.38 8.47 22.58
CA GLU A 241 -33.51 7.32 23.50
C GLU A 241 -33.68 5.99 22.77
N ILE A 242 -34.51 5.97 21.72
CA ILE A 242 -34.80 4.79 20.90
C ILE A 242 -34.36 5.09 19.48
N LEU A 243 -33.42 4.31 18.95
CA LEU A 243 -32.89 4.47 17.60
C LEU A 243 -33.34 3.27 16.76
N LEU A 244 -34.07 3.54 15.66
CA LEU A 244 -34.61 2.51 14.76
C LEU A 244 -35.45 1.43 15.49
N GLY A 245 -36.07 1.79 16.62
CA GLY A 245 -36.93 0.92 17.41
C GLY A 245 -36.25 0.22 18.59
N TYR A 246 -34.96 0.47 18.85
CA TYR A 246 -34.22 -0.17 19.95
C TYR A 246 -33.47 0.84 20.83
N ASP A 247 -33.30 0.48 22.10
CA ASP A 247 -32.47 1.24 23.04
C ASP A 247 -30.97 1.02 22.77
N ALA A 248 -30.14 1.96 23.23
CA ALA A 248 -28.69 1.93 23.01
C ALA A 248 -28.00 0.67 23.55
N GLN A 249 -28.49 0.07 24.65
CA GLN A 249 -27.89 -1.13 25.21
C GLN A 249 -28.20 -2.35 24.33
N THR A 250 -29.44 -2.48 23.86
CA THR A 250 -29.84 -3.55 22.92
C THR A 250 -29.05 -3.44 21.62
N ILE A 251 -28.92 -2.24 21.06
CA ILE A 251 -28.15 -2.02 19.83
C ILE A 251 -26.72 -2.49 20.01
N ARG A 252 -26.02 -1.94 21.02
CA ARG A 252 -24.60 -2.22 21.24
C ARG A 252 -24.32 -3.69 21.56
N LYS A 253 -25.17 -4.34 22.37
CA LYS A 253 -24.92 -5.71 22.84
C LYS A 253 -25.43 -6.81 21.91
N LYS A 254 -26.51 -6.56 21.16
CA LYS A 254 -27.19 -7.62 20.39
C LYS A 254 -27.19 -7.37 18.88
N ILE A 255 -27.35 -6.11 18.46
CA ILE A 255 -27.53 -5.78 17.04
C ILE A 255 -26.16 -5.62 16.37
N ILE A 256 -25.32 -4.73 16.88
CA ILE A 256 -23.96 -4.51 16.34
C ILE A 256 -22.90 -5.32 17.10
N ASN A 257 -23.27 -5.94 18.23
CA ASN A 257 -22.41 -6.77 19.08
C ASN A 257 -21.01 -6.15 19.30
N PHE A 258 -20.98 -4.88 19.68
CA PHE A 258 -19.77 -4.06 19.85
C PHE A 258 -18.81 -4.03 18.65
N GLY A 259 -19.31 -4.32 17.45
CA GLY A 259 -18.56 -4.41 16.20
C GLY A 259 -18.30 -5.83 15.70
N GLN A 260 -18.81 -6.85 16.39
CA GLN A 260 -18.64 -8.27 16.03
C GLN A 260 -19.93 -8.89 15.47
N ALA A 261 -20.88 -8.08 14.99
CA ALA A 261 -22.09 -8.59 14.36
C ALA A 261 -21.81 -9.13 12.95
N HIS A 262 -22.74 -9.93 12.43
CA HIS A 262 -22.74 -10.32 11.03
C HIS A 262 -23.50 -9.27 10.22
N PHE A 263 -22.79 -8.31 9.64
CA PHE A 263 -23.40 -7.09 9.09
C PHE A 263 -24.23 -7.29 7.82
N ASP A 264 -24.08 -8.43 7.13
CA ASP A 264 -24.96 -8.78 5.99
C ASP A 264 -26.28 -9.43 6.42
N LYS A 265 -26.44 -9.80 7.70
CA LYS A 265 -27.67 -10.44 8.20
C LYS A 265 -28.60 -9.41 8.81
N THR A 266 -29.88 -9.51 8.48
CA THR A 266 -30.94 -8.72 9.11
C THR A 266 -31.10 -9.07 10.59
N TYR A 267 -31.54 -8.11 11.39
CA TYR A 267 -31.91 -8.32 12.79
C TYR A 267 -33.38 -7.94 13.00
N GLU A 268 -34.25 -8.92 13.22
CA GLU A 268 -35.70 -8.71 13.28
C GLU A 268 -36.20 -7.90 12.06
N HIS A 269 -36.57 -6.63 12.24
CA HIS A 269 -37.02 -5.73 11.16
C HIS A 269 -35.92 -4.85 10.57
N LEU A 270 -34.70 -4.90 11.09
CA LEU A 270 -33.57 -4.09 10.61
C LEU A 270 -32.90 -4.75 9.42
N SER A 271 -32.73 -3.96 8.36
CA SER A 271 -31.91 -4.33 7.21
C SER A 271 -30.41 -4.32 7.54
N ALA A 272 -29.58 -4.88 6.66
CA ALA A 272 -28.12 -4.77 6.77
C ALA A 272 -27.66 -3.30 6.83
N ASN A 273 -28.21 -2.44 5.95
CA ASN A 273 -27.94 -1.00 5.97
C ASN A 273 -28.30 -0.36 7.32
N ASP A 274 -29.46 -0.68 7.90
CA ASP A 274 -29.84 -0.15 9.22
C ASP A 274 -28.82 -0.50 10.31
N ILE A 275 -28.35 -1.75 10.32
CA ILE A 275 -27.36 -2.24 11.28
C ILE A 275 -26.03 -1.51 11.08
N VAL A 276 -25.60 -1.31 9.84
CA VAL A 276 -24.39 -0.56 9.51
C VAL A 276 -24.50 0.90 9.92
N LYS A 277 -25.64 1.58 9.69
CA LYS A 277 -25.86 2.96 10.17
C LYS A 277 -25.82 3.06 11.69
N LEU A 278 -26.34 2.05 12.40
CA LEU A 278 -26.21 1.95 13.86
C LEU A 278 -24.74 1.72 14.28
N TYR A 279 -23.97 0.92 13.55
CA TYR A 279 -22.54 0.78 13.77
C TYR A 279 -21.81 2.11 13.57
N SER A 280 -22.10 2.85 12.48
CA SER A 280 -21.52 4.17 12.23
C SER A 280 -21.84 5.16 13.37
N TYR A 281 -23.07 5.08 13.89
CA TYR A 281 -23.48 5.92 15.02
C TYR A 281 -22.70 5.64 16.32
N PHE A 282 -22.44 4.37 16.66
CA PHE A 282 -21.84 3.98 17.94
C PHE A 282 -20.33 3.72 17.89
N ASN A 283 -19.86 2.96 16.91
CA ASN A 283 -18.49 2.46 16.81
C ASN A 283 -17.61 3.39 15.95
N MET A 284 -18.05 3.74 14.73
CA MET A 284 -17.24 4.60 13.84
C MET A 284 -16.92 5.94 14.50
N ARG A 285 -17.92 6.62 15.09
CA ARG A 285 -17.73 7.91 15.79
C ARG A 285 -16.77 7.84 16.98
N LYS A 286 -16.43 6.66 17.49
CA LYS A 286 -15.40 6.46 18.50
C LYS A 286 -14.05 6.14 17.85
N HIS A 287 -14.00 5.14 16.97
CA HIS A 287 -12.77 4.64 16.34
C HIS A 287 -12.13 5.64 15.37
N TYR A 288 -12.91 6.57 14.84
CA TYR A 288 -12.41 7.71 14.07
C TYR A 288 -11.40 8.54 14.88
N PHE A 289 -11.66 8.78 16.18
CA PHE A 289 -10.75 9.58 17.02
C PHE A 289 -9.47 8.86 17.40
N SER A 290 -9.50 7.54 17.55
CA SER A 290 -8.26 6.78 17.77
C SER A 290 -7.35 6.84 16.55
N THR A 291 -7.94 6.75 15.35
CA THR A 291 -7.17 6.89 14.11
C THR A 291 -6.62 8.30 13.97
N LEU A 292 -7.44 9.34 14.21
CA LEU A 292 -6.99 10.72 14.12
C LEU A 292 -5.84 11.02 15.11
N TYR A 293 -5.92 10.50 16.34
CA TYR A 293 -4.83 10.57 17.31
C TYR A 293 -3.55 9.93 16.77
N LEU A 294 -3.63 8.73 16.19
CA LEU A 294 -2.48 8.03 15.62
C LEU A 294 -1.85 8.85 14.48
N LEU A 295 -2.66 9.34 13.54
CA LEU A 295 -2.20 10.13 12.39
C LEU A 295 -1.56 11.46 12.82
N GLU A 296 -2.09 12.12 13.85
CA GLU A 296 -1.47 13.34 14.40
C GLU A 296 -0.12 13.09 15.08
N ARG A 297 0.12 11.87 15.55
CA ARG A 297 1.40 11.47 16.14
C ARG A 297 2.40 10.96 15.12
N PHE A 298 1.91 10.34 14.06
CA PHE A 298 2.71 9.74 13.00
C PHE A 298 2.63 10.57 11.72
N ASP A 299 3.29 11.73 11.75
CA ASP A 299 3.28 12.75 10.67
C ASP A 299 3.92 12.28 9.36
N LEU A 300 4.51 11.08 9.35
CA LEU A 300 5.14 10.47 8.18
C LEU A 300 4.18 10.34 7.01
N ILE A 301 2.92 9.97 7.27
CA ILE A 301 1.88 9.87 6.23
C ILE A 301 1.68 11.22 5.52
N HIS A 302 1.66 12.33 6.29
CA HIS A 302 1.56 13.66 5.72
C HIS A 302 2.80 14.04 4.90
N ARG A 303 4.00 13.60 5.30
CA ARG A 303 5.21 13.83 4.50
C ARG A 303 5.14 13.10 3.16
N TYR A 304 4.73 11.84 3.14
CA TYR A 304 4.54 11.08 1.90
C TYR A 304 3.44 11.65 1.00
N HIS A 305 2.43 12.32 1.57
CA HIS A 305 1.41 13.00 0.77
C HIS A 305 1.96 14.22 0.00
N ASN A 306 3.15 14.73 0.35
CA ASN A 306 3.75 15.94 -0.23
C ASN A 306 4.91 15.67 -1.18
N VAL A 307 5.17 14.41 -1.50
CA VAL A 307 6.23 13.98 -2.40
C VAL A 307 5.63 13.17 -3.54
N ASN A 308 6.43 12.92 -4.57
CA ASN A 308 6.00 12.17 -5.73
C ASN A 308 5.55 10.74 -5.39
N GLY A 309 4.75 10.17 -6.29
CA GLY A 309 4.08 8.90 -6.10
C GLY A 309 2.82 9.02 -5.24
N ARG A 310 2.21 7.87 -4.94
CA ARG A 310 0.97 7.80 -4.16
C ARG A 310 1.10 6.96 -2.90
N ILE A 311 0.42 7.42 -1.85
CA ILE A 311 0.19 6.63 -0.64
C ILE A 311 -0.78 5.51 -0.99
N LYS A 312 -0.43 4.28 -0.63
CA LYS A 312 -1.34 3.13 -0.65
C LYS A 312 -1.83 2.86 0.77
N PHE A 313 -3.08 3.23 1.07
CA PHE A 313 -3.69 3.06 2.38
C PHE A 313 -4.62 1.83 2.39
N ILE A 314 -4.11 0.72 2.90
CA ILE A 314 -4.80 -0.56 3.00
C ILE A 314 -5.48 -0.66 4.37
N ASP A 315 -6.80 -0.52 4.39
CA ASP A 315 -7.63 -0.46 5.60
C ASP A 315 -8.33 -1.81 5.82
N ILE A 316 -7.77 -2.66 6.70
CA ILE A 316 -8.28 -4.01 6.95
C ILE A 316 -9.27 -4.01 8.10
N GLY A 317 -10.45 -4.57 7.84
CA GLY A 317 -11.63 -4.37 8.66
C GLY A 317 -12.09 -2.91 8.57
N CYS A 318 -12.12 -2.35 7.36
CA CYS A 318 -12.37 -0.92 7.17
C CYS A 318 -13.71 -0.44 7.75
N GLY A 319 -14.69 -1.35 7.92
CA GLY A 319 -16.05 -1.02 8.30
C GLY A 319 -16.61 0.04 7.33
N PRO A 320 -17.20 1.14 7.81
CA PRO A 320 -17.69 2.23 6.97
C PRO A 320 -16.57 3.22 6.54
N ALA A 321 -15.39 2.72 6.19
CA ALA A 321 -14.17 3.51 5.94
C ALA A 321 -13.74 4.42 7.10
N THR A 322 -13.80 3.92 8.34
CA THR A 322 -13.57 4.76 9.54
C THR A 322 -12.19 5.42 9.53
N SER A 323 -11.14 4.62 9.27
CA SER A 323 -9.77 5.11 9.24
C SER A 323 -9.45 5.86 7.95
N GLY A 324 -10.04 5.45 6.82
CA GLY A 324 -9.99 6.21 5.57
C GLY A 324 -10.50 7.65 5.71
N ILE A 325 -11.68 7.85 6.32
CA ILE A 325 -12.23 9.20 6.57
C ILE A 325 -11.38 9.99 7.57
N ALA A 326 -10.82 9.34 8.60
CA ALA A 326 -9.89 9.99 9.52
C ALA A 326 -8.62 10.49 8.79
N LEU A 327 -8.12 9.74 7.81
CA LEU A 327 -6.99 10.14 6.97
C LEU A 327 -7.35 11.31 6.06
N VAL A 328 -8.50 11.25 5.38
CA VAL A 328 -9.00 12.36 4.55
C VAL A 328 -9.06 13.64 5.37
N ASP A 329 -9.62 13.58 6.58
CA ASP A 329 -9.76 14.74 7.45
C ASP A 329 -8.41 15.27 7.97
N HIS A 330 -7.51 14.36 8.36
CA HIS A 330 -6.17 14.72 8.81
C HIS A 330 -5.39 15.48 7.73
N LEU A 331 -5.36 14.93 6.50
CA LEU A 331 -4.68 15.54 5.36
C LEU A 331 -5.36 16.85 4.94
N ASN A 332 -6.69 16.89 4.91
CA ASN A 332 -7.44 18.10 4.55
C ASN A 332 -7.16 19.24 5.54
N THR A 333 -7.08 18.93 6.84
CA THR A 333 -6.76 19.90 7.89
C THR A 333 -5.35 20.47 7.74
N LYS A 334 -4.40 19.67 7.24
CA LYS A 334 -3.00 20.10 7.01
C LYS A 334 -2.83 20.91 5.71
N HIS A 335 -3.56 20.56 4.65
CA HIS A 335 -3.38 21.13 3.32
C HIS A 335 -4.39 22.21 2.93
N ALA A 336 -5.51 22.32 3.64
CA ALA A 336 -6.62 23.24 3.31
C ALA A 336 -7.11 23.10 1.85
N GLY A 337 -7.30 21.85 1.40
CA GLY A 337 -7.71 21.55 0.02
C GLY A 337 -8.15 20.10 -0.16
N VAL A 338 -8.41 19.73 -1.41
CA VAL A 338 -8.71 18.33 -1.76
C VAL A 338 -7.50 17.44 -1.47
N VAL A 339 -7.76 16.18 -1.14
CA VAL A 339 -6.73 15.18 -0.80
C VAL A 339 -6.86 13.97 -1.70
N SER A 340 -5.73 13.32 -1.98
CA SER A 340 -5.67 12.16 -2.87
C SER A 340 -4.67 11.14 -2.35
N PHE A 341 -5.09 9.87 -2.36
CA PHE A 341 -4.28 8.69 -2.06
C PHE A 341 -5.07 7.48 -2.56
N ASP A 342 -4.41 6.33 -2.71
CA ASP A 342 -5.12 5.11 -3.09
C ASP A 342 -5.62 4.38 -1.84
N TYR A 343 -6.94 4.23 -1.75
CA TYR A 343 -7.64 3.61 -0.63
C TYR A 343 -8.04 2.19 -0.98
N PHE A 344 -7.59 1.22 -0.18
CA PHE A 344 -7.99 -0.18 -0.30
C PHE A 344 -8.81 -0.57 0.92
N GLY A 345 -10.14 -0.54 0.79
CA GLY A 345 -11.07 -0.97 1.82
C GLY A 345 -11.23 -2.48 1.81
N VAL A 346 -10.69 -3.16 2.83
CA VAL A 346 -10.80 -4.61 2.99
C VAL A 346 -11.75 -4.92 4.15
N ASP A 347 -12.90 -5.53 3.86
CA ASP A 347 -13.83 -5.99 4.89
C ASP A 347 -14.55 -7.23 4.41
N PHE A 348 -14.80 -8.20 5.29
CA PHE A 348 -15.47 -9.45 4.93
C PHE A 348 -16.93 -9.21 4.51
N TYR A 349 -17.63 -8.26 5.16
CA TYR A 349 -19.05 -8.04 4.93
C TYR A 349 -19.31 -7.09 3.76
N ASN A 350 -20.23 -7.47 2.88
CA ASN A 350 -20.57 -6.65 1.72
C ASN A 350 -21.19 -5.31 2.13
N SER A 351 -22.08 -5.33 3.12
CA SER A 351 -22.73 -4.11 3.62
C SER A 351 -21.75 -3.10 4.24
N MET A 352 -20.63 -3.58 4.80
CA MET A 352 -19.55 -2.70 5.27
C MET A 352 -18.79 -2.07 4.11
N ARG A 353 -18.44 -2.84 3.08
CA ARG A 353 -17.77 -2.33 1.88
C ARG A 353 -18.64 -1.31 1.12
N GLU A 354 -19.94 -1.58 0.96
CA GLU A 354 -20.89 -0.65 0.35
C GLU A 354 -20.98 0.66 1.14
N GLU A 355 -20.98 0.60 2.48
CA GLU A 355 -20.96 1.80 3.31
C GLU A 355 -19.61 2.53 3.23
N ALA A 356 -18.49 1.80 3.17
CA ALA A 356 -17.17 2.38 2.97
C ALA A 356 -17.09 3.17 1.66
N GLU A 357 -17.59 2.61 0.55
CA GLU A 357 -17.72 3.27 -0.74
C GLU A 357 -18.61 4.51 -0.64
N TYR A 358 -19.77 4.38 0.01
CA TYR A 358 -20.67 5.50 0.23
C TYR A 358 -20.03 6.62 1.05
N MET A 359 -19.20 6.30 2.06
CA MET A 359 -18.51 7.28 2.90
C MET A 359 -17.35 7.96 2.17
N MET A 360 -16.54 7.20 1.43
CA MET A 360 -15.40 7.72 0.68
C MET A 360 -15.83 8.59 -0.50
N ASN A 361 -17.05 8.43 -1.03
CA ASN A 361 -17.63 9.36 -1.99
C ASN A 361 -18.03 10.70 -1.32
N ASN A 362 -17.12 11.67 -1.35
CA ASN A 362 -17.28 13.01 -0.78
C ASN A 362 -16.45 14.06 -1.51
N ASP A 363 -16.77 15.34 -1.32
CA ASP A 363 -16.15 16.46 -2.09
C ASP A 363 -14.70 16.79 -1.70
N VAL A 364 -14.17 16.22 -0.62
CA VAL A 364 -12.80 16.50 -0.13
C VAL A 364 -11.79 15.48 -0.64
N TYR A 365 -12.22 14.25 -0.90
CA TYR A 365 -11.36 13.17 -1.37
C TYR A 365 -11.53 12.96 -2.88
N VAL A 366 -10.44 13.15 -3.63
CA VAL A 366 -10.41 12.87 -5.08
C VAL A 366 -10.27 11.36 -5.27
N ASN A 367 -11.27 10.74 -5.88
CA ASN A 367 -11.42 9.29 -5.94
C ASN A 367 -11.18 8.69 -7.34
N GLU A 368 -10.73 9.46 -8.32
CA GLU A 368 -10.63 9.01 -9.72
C GLU A 368 -9.67 7.81 -9.83
N ASN A 369 -10.27 6.61 -9.95
CA ASN A 369 -9.59 5.31 -10.00
C ASN A 369 -8.61 5.04 -8.83
N SER A 370 -8.94 5.54 -7.64
CA SER A 370 -8.08 5.43 -6.45
C SER A 370 -8.74 4.72 -5.27
N THR A 371 -9.91 4.08 -5.47
CA THR A 371 -10.62 3.35 -4.41
C THR A 371 -10.92 1.93 -4.82
N PHE A 372 -10.50 0.99 -4.00
CA PHE A 372 -10.63 -0.45 -4.22
C PHE A 372 -11.32 -1.08 -3.03
N TYR A 373 -12.30 -1.95 -3.28
CA TYR A 373 -13.03 -2.66 -2.23
C TYR A 373 -12.94 -4.16 -2.45
N MET A 374 -12.51 -4.89 -1.43
CA MET A 374 -12.30 -6.34 -1.52
C MET A 374 -12.65 -7.05 -0.22
N GLU A 375 -13.02 -8.33 -0.33
CA GLU A 375 -13.39 -9.15 0.83
C GLU A 375 -12.17 -9.49 1.70
N ARG A 376 -11.02 -9.73 1.06
CA ARG A 376 -9.79 -10.22 1.68
C ARG A 376 -8.59 -9.55 1.03
N LEU A 377 -7.52 -9.37 1.81
CA LEU A 377 -6.28 -8.78 1.31
C LEU A 377 -5.65 -9.63 0.21
N GLY A 378 -5.73 -10.96 0.30
CA GLY A 378 -5.27 -11.87 -0.76
C GLY A 378 -5.96 -11.71 -2.13
N HIS A 379 -7.02 -10.91 -2.25
CA HIS A 379 -7.63 -10.55 -3.54
C HIS A 379 -7.03 -9.27 -4.16
N LEU A 380 -6.06 -8.63 -3.50
CA LEU A 380 -5.39 -7.45 -4.00
C LEU A 380 -4.70 -7.76 -5.34
N ASN A 381 -4.94 -6.91 -6.33
CA ASN A 381 -4.12 -6.88 -7.53
C ASN A 381 -2.84 -6.09 -7.21
N TYR A 382 -1.69 -6.74 -7.25
CA TYR A 382 -0.42 -6.11 -6.87
C TYR A 382 0.03 -5.00 -7.84
N ASP A 383 -0.52 -4.98 -9.07
CA ASP A 383 -0.26 -3.88 -10.01
C ASP A 383 -0.96 -2.57 -9.55
N ASP A 384 -2.01 -2.64 -8.73
CA ASP A 384 -2.65 -1.44 -8.12
C ASP A 384 -1.71 -0.74 -7.11
N LEU A 385 -0.61 -1.40 -6.72
CA LEU A 385 0.45 -0.84 -5.88
C LEU A 385 1.54 -0.13 -6.70
N ASP A 386 1.44 -0.06 -8.03
CA ASP A 386 2.37 0.73 -8.87
C ASP A 386 2.35 2.21 -8.47
N ASP A 387 3.48 2.89 -8.64
CA ASP A 387 3.71 4.28 -8.19
C ASP A 387 3.57 4.49 -6.67
N ALA A 388 3.64 3.43 -5.85
CA ALA A 388 3.63 3.57 -4.40
C ALA A 388 4.87 4.31 -3.89
N ASN A 389 4.66 5.44 -3.21
CA ASN A 389 5.73 6.07 -2.42
C ASN A 389 5.83 5.48 -1.02
N SER A 390 4.71 4.98 -0.50
CA SER A 390 4.57 4.37 0.82
C SER A 390 3.31 3.50 0.88
N ILE A 391 3.36 2.47 1.72
CA ILE A 391 2.24 1.54 1.96
C ILE A 391 1.92 1.55 3.46
N PHE A 392 0.67 1.82 3.81
CA PHE A 392 0.18 1.77 5.18
C PHE A 392 -0.92 0.73 5.31
N VAL A 393 -0.68 -0.28 6.13
CA VAL A 393 -1.63 -1.35 6.45
C VAL A 393 -2.28 -1.03 7.80
N ASN A 394 -3.49 -0.46 7.77
CA ASN A 394 -4.26 -0.12 8.97
C ASN A 394 -5.12 -1.31 9.44
N THR A 395 -5.10 -1.55 10.75
CA THR A 395 -5.79 -2.69 11.38
C THR A 395 -6.67 -2.26 12.56
N CYS A 396 -7.37 -1.14 12.42
CA CYS A 396 -8.12 -0.47 13.48
C CYS A 396 -9.16 -1.39 14.16
N TYR A 397 -8.92 -1.78 15.41
CA TYR A 397 -9.75 -2.69 16.21
C TYR A 397 -10.04 -4.06 15.54
N LEU A 398 -9.30 -4.41 14.48
CA LEU A 398 -9.50 -5.62 13.67
C LEU A 398 -9.31 -6.91 14.47
N PHE A 399 -8.25 -6.96 15.28
CA PHE A 399 -7.81 -8.17 15.99
C PHE A 399 -8.74 -8.62 17.13
N ALA A 400 -9.79 -7.84 17.42
CA ALA A 400 -10.88 -8.28 18.28
C ALA A 400 -11.91 -9.16 17.55
N SER A 401 -11.80 -9.36 16.23
CA SER A 401 -12.71 -10.20 15.45
C SER A 401 -12.44 -11.69 15.66
N ASP A 402 -13.48 -12.44 16.03
CA ASP A 402 -13.39 -13.89 16.22
C ASP A 402 -13.12 -14.63 14.90
N SER A 403 -13.58 -14.08 13.77
CA SER A 403 -13.43 -14.70 12.44
C SER A 403 -12.13 -14.35 11.72
N LEU A 404 -11.28 -13.49 12.30
CA LEU A 404 -9.98 -13.17 11.72
C LEU A 404 -9.06 -14.39 11.78
N ASP A 405 -8.46 -14.74 10.64
CA ASP A 405 -7.31 -15.64 10.54
C ASP A 405 -6.03 -14.80 10.50
N GLU A 406 -5.34 -14.71 11.63
CA GLU A 406 -4.11 -13.91 11.74
C GLU A 406 -2.93 -14.45 10.93
N GLU A 407 -2.88 -15.75 10.62
CA GLU A 407 -1.81 -16.37 9.84
C GLU A 407 -2.00 -16.08 8.35
N GLU A 408 -3.24 -16.23 7.85
CA GLU A 408 -3.63 -15.81 6.50
C GLU A 408 -3.31 -14.32 6.30
N LEU A 409 -3.68 -13.47 7.26
CA LEU A 409 -3.42 -12.04 7.16
C LEU A 409 -1.91 -11.70 7.15
N ALA A 410 -1.11 -12.33 8.01
CA ALA A 410 0.34 -12.10 8.04
C ALA A 410 0.98 -12.48 6.71
N ARG A 411 0.59 -13.64 6.14
CA ARG A 411 1.05 -14.07 4.82
C ARG A 411 0.69 -13.06 3.74
N ASP A 412 -0.55 -12.55 3.74
CA ASP A 412 -1.00 -11.58 2.73
C ASP A 412 -0.25 -10.24 2.85
N VAL A 413 0.02 -9.77 4.07
CA VAL A 413 0.86 -8.58 4.30
C VAL A 413 2.28 -8.79 3.79
N MET A 414 2.87 -9.97 4.03
CA MET A 414 4.20 -10.29 3.51
C MET A 414 4.22 -10.40 1.97
N ASN A 415 3.12 -10.83 1.34
CA ASN A 415 3.00 -10.78 -0.12
C ASN A 415 3.01 -9.34 -0.64
N VAL A 416 2.33 -8.41 0.04
CA VAL A 416 2.40 -6.97 -0.28
C VAL A 416 3.83 -6.45 -0.15
N ARG A 417 4.54 -6.83 0.93
CA ARG A 417 5.95 -6.45 1.14
C ARG A 417 6.84 -6.95 -0.01
N LYS A 418 6.74 -8.23 -0.37
CA LYS A 418 7.52 -8.84 -1.46
C LYS A 418 7.18 -8.26 -2.83
N ALA A 419 5.93 -7.84 -3.04
CA ALA A 419 5.53 -7.19 -4.30
C ALA A 419 6.18 -5.81 -4.48
N LYS A 420 6.53 -5.15 -3.37
CA LYS A 420 7.09 -3.79 -3.33
C LYS A 420 8.26 -3.69 -2.35
N GLU A 421 9.29 -4.52 -2.55
CA GLU A 421 10.45 -4.66 -1.65
C GLU A 421 11.20 -3.33 -1.42
N GLU A 422 11.18 -2.40 -2.36
CA GLU A 422 11.90 -1.14 -2.17
C GLU A 422 11.01 -0.06 -1.55
N THR A 423 9.70 -0.28 -1.40
CA THR A 423 8.73 0.71 -0.87
C THR A 423 8.53 0.57 0.64
N PRO A 424 8.63 1.67 1.41
CA PRO A 424 8.35 1.66 2.85
C PRO A 424 6.95 1.12 3.16
N LEU A 425 6.88 0.12 4.05
CA LEU A 425 5.62 -0.51 4.45
C LEU A 425 5.47 -0.45 5.97
N TYR A 426 4.39 0.18 6.42
CA TYR A 426 4.07 0.32 7.83
C TYR A 426 2.76 -0.36 8.19
N ILE A 427 2.74 -1.07 9.32
CA ILE A 427 1.50 -1.58 9.92
C ILE A 427 1.07 -0.62 11.03
N LEU A 428 -0.15 -0.11 10.91
CA LEU A 428 -0.79 0.76 11.89
C LEU A 428 -1.75 -0.05 12.76
N TYR A 429 -1.37 -0.29 14.01
CA TYR A 429 -2.16 -1.04 14.97
C TYR A 429 -2.78 -0.12 16.03
N GLN A 430 -4.06 -0.35 16.30
CA GLN A 430 -4.81 0.33 17.35
C GLN A 430 -5.94 -0.57 17.84
N ASN A 431 -6.04 -0.79 19.15
CA ASN A 431 -7.10 -1.58 19.76
C ASN A 431 -7.30 -1.18 21.23
N THR A 432 -8.29 -1.74 21.91
CA THR A 432 -8.45 -1.56 23.36
C THR A 432 -7.24 -2.09 24.13
N THR A 433 -7.00 -1.54 25.32
CA THR A 433 -5.93 -2.00 26.23
C THR A 433 -6.21 -3.35 26.92
N GLU A 434 -7.37 -3.97 26.68
CA GLU A 434 -7.73 -5.29 27.20
C GLU A 434 -6.85 -6.39 26.60
N VAL A 435 -6.05 -7.06 27.44
CA VAL A 435 -5.04 -8.06 26.99
C VAL A 435 -5.64 -9.15 26.09
N VAL A 436 -6.80 -9.70 26.46
CA VAL A 436 -7.47 -10.78 25.71
C VAL A 436 -7.79 -10.37 24.27
N LYS A 437 -8.18 -9.10 24.05
CA LYS A 437 -8.49 -8.57 22.71
C LYS A 437 -7.26 -8.30 21.85
N ASN A 438 -6.06 -8.45 22.41
CA ASN A 438 -4.78 -8.26 21.72
C ASN A 438 -4.06 -9.61 21.47
N GLU A 439 -4.62 -10.76 21.86
CA GLU A 439 -3.98 -12.08 21.70
C GLU A 439 -3.71 -12.40 20.23
N LYS A 440 -4.71 -12.22 19.35
CA LYS A 440 -4.55 -12.41 17.89
C LYS A 440 -3.52 -11.47 17.27
N TYR A 441 -3.40 -10.24 17.76
CA TYR A 441 -2.38 -9.32 17.27
C TYR A 441 -0.96 -9.79 17.65
N ASN A 442 -0.79 -10.31 18.85
CA ASN A 442 0.49 -10.90 19.24
C ASN A 442 0.80 -12.15 18.40
N SER A 443 -0.20 -12.99 18.13
CA SER A 443 -0.10 -14.15 17.24
C SER A 443 0.31 -13.75 15.82
N PHE A 444 -0.40 -12.78 15.22
CA PHE A 444 -0.08 -12.16 13.93
C PHE A 444 1.39 -11.75 13.81
N LYS A 445 1.93 -11.05 14.82
CA LYS A 445 3.34 -10.64 14.82
C LYS A 445 4.34 -11.80 14.79
N THR A 446 3.96 -12.98 15.29
CA THR A 446 4.84 -14.17 15.21
C THR A 446 4.91 -14.79 13.82
N TYR A 447 3.92 -14.49 12.98
CA TYR A 447 3.86 -14.93 11.58
C TYR A 447 4.42 -13.88 10.61
N LEU A 448 4.62 -12.64 11.07
CA LEU A 448 5.36 -11.64 10.31
C LEU A 448 6.84 -12.04 10.19
N GLY A 449 7.46 -11.62 9.09
CA GLY A 449 8.90 -11.73 8.90
C GLY A 449 9.67 -10.73 9.77
N GLU A 450 10.71 -10.12 9.21
CA GLU A 450 11.48 -9.10 9.92
C GLU A 450 10.72 -7.78 10.00
N PHE A 451 10.72 -7.15 11.18
CA PHE A 451 10.10 -5.85 11.39
C PHE A 451 10.75 -5.07 12.54
N ASN A 452 10.63 -3.76 12.48
CA ASN A 452 11.02 -2.83 13.55
C ASN A 452 9.78 -2.28 14.26
N VAL A 453 9.81 -2.23 15.59
CA VAL A 453 8.78 -1.52 16.37
C VAL A 453 9.15 -0.05 16.43
N VAL A 454 8.46 0.77 15.64
CA VAL A 454 8.73 2.21 15.51
C VAL A 454 8.06 2.99 16.62
N PHE A 455 6.87 2.56 17.03
CA PHE A 455 6.12 3.19 18.12
C PHE A 455 5.27 2.15 18.84
N SER A 456 5.20 2.21 20.18
CA SER A 456 4.32 1.35 20.97
C SER A 456 3.92 2.08 22.25
N ALA A 457 2.61 2.29 22.48
CA ALA A 457 2.13 3.02 23.64
C ALA A 457 0.68 2.70 24.01
N LYS A 458 0.37 2.76 25.30
CA LYS A 458 -1.00 2.78 25.81
C LYS A 458 -1.40 4.22 26.10
N CYS A 459 -2.37 4.73 25.35
CA CYS A 459 -2.75 6.13 25.36
C CYS A 459 -4.19 6.32 25.84
N ARG A 460 -4.49 7.53 26.32
CA ARG A 460 -5.82 7.97 26.75
C ARG A 460 -6.32 9.06 25.82
N ILE A 461 -7.40 8.78 25.13
CA ILE A 461 -7.96 9.71 24.14
C ILE A 461 -9.25 10.30 24.69
N PHE A 462 -9.27 11.61 24.84
CA PHE A 462 -10.46 12.37 25.21
C PHE A 462 -11.13 12.90 23.95
N TYR A 463 -12.42 12.67 23.79
CA TYR A 463 -13.14 13.12 22.59
C TYR A 463 -14.60 13.48 22.86
N ASN A 464 -15.14 14.34 21.99
CA ASN A 464 -16.56 14.61 21.87
C ASN A 464 -17.03 14.15 20.50
N THR A 465 -18.08 13.32 20.44
CA THR A 465 -18.65 12.85 19.18
C THR A 465 -19.47 13.92 18.44
N LYS A 466 -19.65 15.10 19.04
CA LYS A 466 -20.29 16.28 18.47
C LYS A 466 -19.34 17.47 18.61
N ARG A 467 -19.14 18.20 17.52
CA ARG A 467 -18.34 19.43 17.49
C ARG A 467 -18.94 20.50 18.41
N ASN A 468 -18.09 21.23 19.13
CA ASN A 468 -18.45 22.24 20.12
C ASN A 468 -19.41 21.71 21.20
N SER A 469 -19.19 20.48 21.66
CA SER A 469 -20.02 19.87 22.71
C SER A 469 -19.73 20.52 24.07
N TYR A 470 -20.79 20.87 24.80
CA TYR A 470 -20.70 21.31 26.20
C TYR A 470 -20.69 20.15 27.21
N ASN A 471 -20.89 18.92 26.74
CA ASN A 471 -20.82 17.73 27.60
C ASN A 471 -19.36 17.39 27.92
N SER A 472 -19.14 16.74 29.06
CA SER A 472 -17.82 16.20 29.41
C SER A 472 -17.32 15.23 28.33
N PRO A 473 -16.02 15.28 27.97
CA PRO A 473 -15.47 14.40 26.96
C PRO A 473 -15.54 12.94 27.38
N THR A 474 -15.75 12.09 26.40
CA THR A 474 -15.63 10.63 26.56
C THR A 474 -14.15 10.24 26.54
N LEU A 475 -13.80 9.20 27.30
CA LEU A 475 -12.46 8.64 27.36
C LEU A 475 -12.43 7.28 26.66
N GLU A 476 -11.41 7.05 25.85
CA GLU A 476 -11.03 5.72 25.35
C GLU A 476 -9.58 5.41 25.75
N ASN A 477 -9.33 4.17 26.22
CA ASN A 477 -7.97 3.66 26.43
C ASN A 477 -7.59 2.80 25.22
N VAL A 478 -6.53 3.20 24.52
CA VAL A 478 -6.10 2.56 23.27
C VAL A 478 -4.66 2.07 23.40
N ASN A 479 -4.40 0.85 22.97
CA ASN A 479 -3.08 0.31 22.73
C ASN A 479 -2.72 0.58 21.26
N PHE A 480 -1.65 1.35 21.03
CA PHE A 480 -1.13 1.67 19.71
C PHE A 480 0.20 0.97 19.49
N GLU A 481 0.42 0.53 18.27
CA GLU A 481 1.74 0.09 17.81
C GLU A 481 1.90 0.43 16.32
N ILE A 482 3.09 0.84 15.92
CA ILE A 482 3.47 1.04 14.52
C ILE A 482 4.66 0.13 14.27
N LEU A 483 4.51 -0.73 13.28
CA LEU A 483 5.58 -1.60 12.80
C LEU A 483 6.06 -1.10 11.44
N GLU A 484 7.37 -1.12 11.21
CA GLU A 484 7.96 -1.00 9.89
C GLU A 484 8.40 -2.40 9.44
N ILE A 485 7.90 -2.85 8.30
CA ILE A 485 8.24 -4.18 7.76
C ILE A 485 9.49 -4.04 6.90
N VAL A 486 10.49 -4.88 7.18
CA VAL A 486 11.80 -4.86 6.53
C VAL A 486 11.80 -5.71 5.28
#